data_AF-A0A418V9J1-F1
#
_entry.id   AF-A0A418V9J1-F1
#
_cell.length_a   1.000
_cell.length_b   1.000
_cell.length_c   1.000
_cell.angle_alpha   90.00
_cell.angle_beta   90.00
_cell.angle_gamma   90.00
#
_symmetry.space_group_name_H-M   'P 1'
#
loop_
_entity.id
_entity.type
_entity.pdbx_description
1 polymer ?
#
loop_
_entity_poly.entity_id
_entity_poly.type
_entity_poly.pdbx_seq_one_letter_code
_entity_poly.pdbx_strand_id
1 'polypeptide(L)'
;MSYICQSNYDANKSVLKWAVEQPRLPDAAALALYWMMDPVFFSPPLKEEAAWGEEDYNIVRTVEQNYLKGFYKKVEFGFDPRSDRIMDYDWVAGQGANSETNIPAMMYEAIERPQLDPMTLPTGNEGLPEEVLADMYDWEEEEEE
;
A
#
# COMPACT_ATOMS: atom_id res chain seq x y z
N MET A 1 -2.50 -2.97 7.82
CA MET A 1 -3.55 -2.97 6.77
C MET A 1 -4.33 -1.69 6.84
N SER A 2 -5.08 -1.40 7.92
CA SER A 2 -5.85 -0.15 8.05
C SER A 2 -5.05 1.12 7.74
N TYR A 3 -3.89 1.32 8.39
CA TYR A 3 -3.00 2.46 8.10
C TYR A 3 -2.63 2.54 6.61
N ILE A 4 -2.22 1.44 5.98
CA ILE A 4 -1.89 1.42 4.55
C ILE A 4 -3.10 1.81 3.70
N CYS A 5 -4.28 1.21 3.94
CA CYS A 5 -5.44 1.45 3.10
C CYS A 5 -6.07 2.84 3.27
N GLN A 6 -5.72 3.57 4.35
CA GLN A 6 -6.31 4.87 4.67
C GLN A 6 -5.28 6.01 4.76
N SER A 7 -3.98 5.72 4.63
CA SER A 7 -2.91 6.72 4.69
C SER A 7 -3.00 7.71 3.53
N ASN A 8 -2.62 8.96 3.78
CA ASN A 8 -2.32 9.90 2.71
C ASN A 8 -0.94 9.58 2.09
N TYR A 9 -0.95 8.97 0.90
CA TYR A 9 0.24 8.50 0.20
C TYR A 9 1.20 9.63 -0.23
N ASP A 10 0.73 10.87 -0.30
CA ASP A 10 1.59 12.02 -0.59
C ASP A 10 2.27 12.56 0.68
N ALA A 11 1.57 12.56 1.81
CA ALA A 11 2.09 13.09 3.07
C ALA A 11 2.98 12.08 3.82
N ASN A 12 2.70 10.77 3.68
CA ASN A 12 3.28 9.73 4.53
C ASN A 12 4.38 8.88 3.86
N LYS A 13 4.99 9.38 2.77
CA LYS A 13 5.97 8.64 1.96
C LYS A 13 7.10 8.01 2.76
N SER A 14 7.67 8.73 3.73
CA SER A 14 8.74 8.23 4.61
C SER A 14 8.32 6.98 5.39
N VAL A 15 7.08 6.95 5.90
CA VAL A 15 6.54 5.80 6.65
C VAL A 15 6.24 4.64 5.71
N LEU A 16 5.68 4.91 4.53
CA LEU A 16 5.41 3.88 3.52
C LEU A 16 6.70 3.23 3.04
N LYS A 17 7.74 4.02 2.76
CA LYS A 17 9.08 3.54 2.40
C LYS A 17 9.66 2.64 3.48
N TRP A 18 9.63 3.08 4.74
CA TRP A 18 10.09 2.24 5.84
C TRP A 18 9.29 0.95 5.93
N ALA A 19 7.96 1.01 5.79
CA ALA A 19 7.06 -0.13 5.94
C ALA A 19 7.34 -1.23 4.91
N VAL A 20 7.55 -0.88 3.64
CA VAL A 20 7.79 -1.85 2.55
C VAL A 20 9.12 -2.57 2.68
N GLU A 21 10.05 -2.05 3.47
CA GLU A 21 11.33 -2.67 3.81
C GLU A 21 11.23 -3.62 5.01
N GLN A 22 10.09 -3.65 5.73
CA GLN A 22 9.94 -4.50 6.91
C GLN A 22 9.40 -5.89 6.56
N PRO A 23 10.08 -6.99 6.92
CA PRO A 23 9.58 -8.36 6.67
C PRO A 23 8.30 -8.68 7.45
N ARG A 24 8.03 -7.91 8.52
CA ARG A 24 6.83 -8.05 9.34
C ARG A 24 5.58 -7.46 8.70
N LEU A 25 5.71 -6.67 7.62
CA LEU A 25 4.57 -6.14 6.88
C LEU A 25 3.73 -7.32 6.37
N PRO A 26 2.40 -7.33 6.58
CA PRO A 26 1.54 -8.37 6.04
C PRO A 26 1.56 -8.42 4.51
N ASP A 27 1.55 -9.62 3.94
CA ASP A 27 1.50 -9.85 2.49
C ASP A 27 0.29 -9.16 1.83
N ALA A 28 -0.90 -9.29 2.43
CA ALA A 28 -2.10 -8.58 1.98
C ALA A 28 -1.95 -7.05 2.00
N ALA A 29 -1.22 -6.50 2.99
CA ALA A 29 -0.97 -5.06 3.06
C ALA A 29 0.05 -4.59 2.04
N ALA A 30 1.08 -5.37 1.78
CA ALA A 30 2.04 -5.08 0.72
C ALA A 30 1.35 -5.09 -0.66
N LEU A 31 0.50 -6.09 -0.94
CA LEU A 31 -0.23 -6.15 -2.20
C LEU A 31 -1.22 -4.99 -2.36
N ALA A 32 -1.93 -4.60 -1.30
CA ALA A 32 -2.80 -3.43 -1.32
C ALA A 32 -2.01 -2.14 -1.59
N LEU A 33 -0.90 -1.93 -0.86
CA LEU A 33 -0.02 -0.76 -1.06
C LEU A 33 0.47 -0.69 -2.50
N TYR A 34 0.92 -1.82 -3.05
CA TYR A 34 1.37 -1.89 -4.43
C TYR A 34 0.32 -1.34 -5.39
N TRP A 35 -0.92 -1.84 -5.33
CA TRP A 35 -1.99 -1.40 -6.21
C TRP A 35 -2.46 0.04 -5.93
N MET A 36 -2.52 0.46 -4.66
CA MET A 36 -2.91 1.84 -4.31
C MET A 36 -1.91 2.88 -4.81
N MET A 37 -0.65 2.51 -5.07
CA MET A 37 0.39 3.38 -5.61
C MET A 37 0.48 3.43 -7.15
N ASP A 38 -0.55 2.95 -7.86
CA ASP A 38 -0.63 2.98 -9.34
C ASP A 38 0.61 2.40 -10.06
N PRO A 39 0.84 1.08 -9.95
CA PRO A 39 1.98 0.42 -10.59
C PRO A 39 1.91 0.47 -12.12
N VAL A 40 0.73 0.72 -12.70
CA VAL A 40 0.57 0.87 -14.15
C VAL A 40 1.23 2.15 -14.62
N PHE A 41 1.03 3.27 -13.91
CA PHE A 41 1.72 4.53 -14.20
C PHE A 41 3.24 4.36 -14.23
N PHE A 42 3.77 3.50 -13.34
CA PHE A 42 5.20 3.19 -13.24
C PHE A 42 5.65 2.01 -14.13
N SER A 43 4.80 1.50 -15.01
CA SER A 43 5.17 0.47 -15.98
C SER A 43 5.89 1.08 -17.19
N PRO A 44 7.01 0.50 -17.65
CA PRO A 44 7.68 0.92 -18.87
C PRO A 44 6.77 0.97 -20.13
N PRO A 45 7.15 1.80 -21.13
CA PRO A 45 8.27 2.73 -21.11
C PRO A 45 7.93 4.03 -20.38
N LEU A 46 8.47 4.18 -19.17
CA LEU A 46 8.53 5.46 -18.45
C LEU A 46 9.49 6.35 -19.26
N LYS A 47 9.03 7.53 -19.68
CA LYS A 47 9.95 8.57 -20.15
C LYS A 47 10.83 8.97 -18.97
N GLU A 48 12.14 9.10 -19.18
CA GLU A 48 13.18 9.52 -18.22
C GLU A 48 12.87 10.84 -17.45
N GLU A 49 11.80 11.56 -17.80
CA GLU A 49 11.49 12.91 -17.34
C GLU A 49 10.65 12.98 -16.05
N ALA A 50 10.26 11.87 -15.43
CA ALA A 50 9.42 11.89 -14.22
C ALA A 50 10.24 12.05 -12.92
N ALA A 51 11.05 13.12 -12.81
CA ALA A 51 11.75 13.48 -11.58
C ALA A 51 10.81 13.67 -10.36
N TRP A 52 9.51 13.87 -10.59
CA TRP A 52 8.50 14.09 -9.55
C TRP A 52 7.96 12.80 -8.91
N GLY A 53 8.23 11.63 -9.50
CA GLY A 53 7.69 10.33 -9.06
C GLY A 53 8.75 9.31 -8.68
N GLU A 54 10.02 9.71 -8.52
CA GLU A 54 11.12 8.79 -8.24
C GLU A 54 10.92 8.04 -6.91
N GLU A 55 10.42 8.72 -5.88
CA GLU A 55 10.17 8.10 -4.59
C GLU A 55 9.06 7.04 -4.68
N ASP A 56 7.94 7.38 -5.33
CA ASP A 56 6.80 6.47 -5.50
C ASP A 56 7.21 5.26 -6.35
N TYR A 57 7.96 5.51 -7.43
CA TYR A 57 8.57 4.47 -8.25
C TYR A 57 9.43 3.51 -7.41
N ASN A 58 10.28 4.04 -6.54
CA ASN A 58 11.15 3.23 -5.70
C ASN A 58 10.36 2.40 -4.68
N ILE A 59 9.29 2.95 -4.09
CA ILE A 59 8.43 2.21 -3.18
C ILE A 59 7.73 1.07 -3.93
N VAL A 60 7.09 1.36 -5.08
CA VAL A 60 6.41 0.36 -5.91
C VAL A 60 7.36 -0.77 -6.32
N ARG A 61 8.58 -0.44 -6.77
CA ARG A 61 9.59 -1.44 -7.15
C ARG A 61 10.10 -2.24 -5.97
N THR A 62 10.24 -1.62 -4.80
CA THR A 62 10.62 -2.34 -3.57
C THR A 62 9.56 -3.37 -3.20
N VAL A 63 8.28 -3.00 -3.25
CA VAL A 63 7.18 -3.94 -2.99
C VAL A 63 7.18 -5.09 -3.98
N GLU A 64 7.23 -4.79 -5.28
CA GLU A 64 7.23 -5.80 -6.34
C GLU A 64 8.36 -6.82 -6.12
N GLN A 65 9.59 -6.35 -5.92
CA GLN A 65 10.75 -7.21 -5.73
C GLN A 65 10.66 -8.06 -4.45
N ASN A 66 10.17 -7.50 -3.35
CA ASN A 66 10.05 -8.21 -2.08
C ASN A 66 8.89 -9.20 -2.11
N TYR A 67 7.78 -8.83 -2.73
CA TYR A 67 6.60 -9.69 -2.87
C TYR A 67 6.93 -10.95 -3.69
N LEU A 68 7.62 -10.78 -4.83
CA LEU A 68 8.08 -11.89 -5.67
C LEU A 68 9.06 -12.85 -4.96
N LYS A 69 9.77 -12.38 -3.94
CA LYS A 69 10.66 -13.20 -3.11
C LYS A 69 9.95 -13.87 -1.93
N GLY A 70 8.66 -13.60 -1.72
CA GLY A 70 7.92 -14.06 -0.55
C GLY A 70 8.42 -13.45 0.76
N PHE A 71 8.94 -12.23 0.72
CA PHE A 71 9.57 -11.53 1.86
C PHE A 71 8.58 -11.18 2.98
N TYR A 72 7.34 -10.88 2.62
CA TYR A 72 6.33 -10.36 3.53
C TYR A 72 5.67 -11.45 4.38
N LYS A 73 5.24 -11.06 5.58
CA LYS A 73 4.62 -11.96 6.55
C LYS A 73 3.23 -12.40 6.07
N LYS A 74 3.02 -13.70 5.97
CA LYS A 74 1.68 -14.26 5.77
C LYS A 74 0.82 -14.06 7.03
N VAL A 75 -0.41 -13.63 6.83
CA VAL A 75 -1.40 -13.35 7.89
C VAL A 75 -2.76 -13.98 7.55
N GLU A 76 -3.69 -14.00 8.51
CA GLU A 76 -4.99 -14.66 8.35
C GLU A 76 -5.98 -13.92 7.44
N PHE A 77 -5.67 -12.69 7.01
CA PHE A 77 -6.53 -11.91 6.11
C PHE A 77 -5.94 -11.79 4.70
N GLY A 78 -6.83 -11.56 3.74
CA GLY A 78 -6.51 -11.49 2.31
C GLY A 78 -6.69 -10.09 1.72
N PHE A 79 -6.39 -9.99 0.43
CA PHE A 79 -6.64 -8.83 -0.41
C PHE A 79 -6.86 -9.30 -1.84
N ASP A 80 -7.86 -8.75 -2.52
CA ASP A 80 -8.12 -9.00 -3.94
C ASP A 80 -7.96 -7.67 -4.70
N PRO A 81 -6.96 -7.53 -5.60
CA PRO A 81 -6.79 -6.29 -6.35
C PRO A 81 -7.93 -5.99 -7.34
N ARG A 82 -8.78 -6.97 -7.66
CA ARG A 82 -9.97 -6.78 -8.49
C ARG A 82 -11.24 -6.49 -7.69
N SER A 83 -11.17 -6.64 -6.37
CA SER A 83 -12.31 -6.44 -5.48
C SER A 83 -11.80 -6.04 -4.10
N ASP A 84 -11.22 -4.83 -4.03
CA ASP A 84 -10.82 -4.23 -2.77
C ASP A 84 -12.06 -3.91 -1.96
N ARG A 85 -12.28 -4.67 -0.88
CA ARG A 85 -13.45 -4.49 -0.03
C ARG A 85 -13.42 -3.19 0.78
N ILE A 86 -12.24 -2.66 1.08
CA ILE A 86 -12.09 -1.41 1.86
C ILE A 86 -12.47 -0.21 1.00
N MET A 87 -12.00 -0.19 -0.24
CA MET A 87 -12.21 0.93 -1.16
C MET A 87 -13.39 0.74 -2.11
N ASP A 88 -14.03 -0.44 -2.10
CA ASP A 88 -15.06 -0.85 -3.06
C ASP A 88 -14.63 -0.61 -4.51
N TYR A 89 -13.42 -1.10 -4.85
CA TYR A 89 -12.74 -0.76 -6.10
C TYR A 89 -12.02 -1.95 -6.76
N ASP A 90 -12.01 -1.95 -8.09
CA ASP A 90 -11.18 -2.85 -8.91
C ASP A 90 -9.94 -2.07 -9.38
N TRP A 91 -8.81 -2.26 -8.70
CA TRP A 91 -7.57 -1.58 -9.02
C TRP A 91 -7.01 -1.98 -10.39
N VAL A 92 -7.16 -3.25 -10.75
CA VAL A 92 -6.67 -3.80 -12.02
C VAL A 92 -7.38 -3.12 -13.20
N ALA A 93 -8.71 -3.11 -13.17
CA ALA A 93 -9.51 -2.46 -14.21
C ALA A 93 -9.39 -0.94 -14.15
N GLY A 94 -9.41 -0.37 -12.94
CA GLY A 94 -9.36 1.07 -12.69
C GLY A 94 -8.11 1.75 -13.25
N GLN A 95 -6.97 1.08 -13.18
CA GLN A 95 -5.69 1.58 -13.71
C GLN A 95 -5.43 1.14 -15.16
N GLY A 96 -6.32 0.36 -15.76
CA GLY A 96 -6.14 -0.16 -17.12
C GLY A 96 -5.01 -1.18 -17.25
N ALA A 97 -4.70 -1.91 -16.16
CA ALA A 97 -3.67 -2.94 -16.17
C ALA A 97 -4.04 -4.08 -17.14
N ASN A 98 -3.11 -4.45 -18.03
CA ASN A 98 -3.37 -5.38 -19.12
C ASN A 98 -2.08 -6.12 -19.53
N SER A 99 -2.12 -6.95 -20.58
CA SER A 99 -0.96 -7.74 -21.02
C SER A 99 0.25 -6.91 -21.50
N GLU A 100 0.05 -5.63 -21.82
CA GLU A 100 1.12 -4.70 -22.21
C GLU A 100 1.75 -4.00 -21.01
N THR A 101 1.14 -4.06 -19.82
CA THR A 101 1.79 -3.54 -18.60
C THR A 101 2.84 -4.55 -18.10
N ASN A 102 4.01 -4.04 -17.72
CA ASN A 102 5.11 -4.84 -17.17
C ASN A 102 4.89 -5.09 -15.67
N ILE A 103 3.71 -5.62 -15.33
CA ILE A 103 3.34 -6.01 -13.97
C ILE A 103 3.45 -7.54 -13.88
N PRO A 104 4.17 -8.09 -12.88
CA PRO A 104 4.29 -9.53 -12.71
C PRO A 104 2.94 -10.21 -12.46
N ALA A 105 2.73 -11.40 -13.04
CA ALA A 105 1.47 -12.14 -12.94
C ALA A 105 0.98 -12.33 -11.49
N MET A 106 1.92 -12.62 -10.57
CA MET A 106 1.63 -12.82 -9.15
C MET A 106 1.00 -11.58 -8.47
N MET A 107 1.26 -10.37 -8.97
CA MET A 107 0.67 -9.15 -8.41
C MET A 107 -0.83 -9.03 -8.76
N TYR A 108 -1.30 -9.76 -9.76
CA TYR A 108 -2.72 -9.82 -10.09
C TYR A 108 -3.49 -10.86 -9.28
N GLU A 109 -2.81 -11.72 -8.54
CA GLU A 109 -3.45 -12.84 -7.85
C GLU A 109 -4.05 -12.40 -6.52
N ALA A 110 -5.32 -12.74 -6.30
CA ALA A 110 -5.96 -12.52 -5.01
C ALA A 110 -5.31 -13.41 -3.94
N ILE A 111 -5.13 -12.86 -2.74
CA ILE A 111 -4.79 -13.65 -1.57
C ILE A 111 -6.09 -14.21 -1.00
N GLU A 112 -6.38 -15.46 -1.33
CA GLU A 112 -7.61 -16.19 -0.97
C GLU A 112 -7.73 -16.47 0.55
N ARG A 113 -8.00 -15.40 1.31
CA ARG A 113 -8.25 -15.39 2.76
C ARG A 113 -9.32 -14.32 3.04
N PRO A 114 -9.99 -14.35 4.20
CA PRO A 114 -11.00 -13.34 4.53
C PRO A 114 -10.45 -11.91 4.40
N GLN A 115 -11.08 -11.08 3.57
CA GLN A 115 -10.75 -9.65 3.51
C GLN A 115 -11.26 -8.94 4.77
N LEU A 116 -10.55 -7.89 5.19
CA LEU A 116 -11.00 -7.06 6.32
C LEU A 116 -12.38 -6.46 6.03
N ASP A 117 -13.17 -6.33 7.09
CA ASP A 117 -14.45 -5.65 7.01
C ASP A 117 -14.21 -4.14 7.17
N PRO A 118 -14.68 -3.28 6.25
CA PRO A 118 -14.54 -1.84 6.40
C PRO A 118 -15.11 -1.32 7.73
N MET A 119 -16.16 -1.99 8.24
CA MET A 119 -16.80 -1.63 9.51
C MET A 119 -15.96 -1.97 10.74
N THR A 120 -14.86 -2.71 10.60
CA THR A 120 -13.94 -3.04 11.69
C THR A 120 -12.67 -2.20 11.67
N LEU A 121 -12.53 -1.28 10.71
CA LEU A 121 -11.41 -0.36 10.66
C LEU A 121 -11.53 0.72 11.76
N PRO A 122 -10.41 1.16 12.36
CA PRO A 122 -10.39 2.31 13.24
C PRO A 122 -11.02 3.54 12.59
N THR A 123 -11.77 4.32 13.37
CA THR A 123 -12.44 5.54 12.95
C THR A 123 -11.55 6.78 12.98
N GLY A 124 -10.33 6.66 13.50
CA GLY A 124 -9.37 7.75 13.53
C GLY A 124 -8.82 8.09 12.14
N ASN A 125 -7.96 9.11 12.10
CA ASN A 125 -7.40 9.63 10.86
C ASN A 125 -6.32 8.68 10.29
N GLU A 126 -6.24 8.61 8.96
CA GLU A 126 -5.24 7.82 8.23
C GLU A 126 -5.16 6.33 8.61
N GLY A 127 -6.24 5.77 9.18
CA GLY A 127 -6.28 4.39 9.66
C GLY A 127 -5.50 4.13 10.95
N LEU A 128 -5.09 5.19 11.66
CA LEU A 128 -4.65 5.13 13.04
C LEU A 128 -5.86 5.25 13.98
N PRO A 129 -5.90 4.49 15.10
CA PRO A 129 -6.87 4.72 16.16
C PRO A 129 -6.72 6.12 16.78
N GLU A 130 -7.83 6.69 17.29
CA GLU A 130 -7.84 8.04 17.89
C GLU A 130 -6.86 8.16 19.07
N GLU A 131 -6.74 7.09 19.87
CA GLU A 131 -5.81 7.06 20.99
C GLU A 131 -4.35 7.16 20.56
N VAL A 132 -3.98 6.61 19.40
CA VAL A 132 -2.61 6.70 18.87
C VAL A 132 -2.33 8.09 18.33
N LEU A 133 -3.34 8.73 17.71
CA LEU A 133 -3.22 10.09 17.22
C LEU A 133 -3.06 11.09 18.36
N ALA A 134 -3.79 10.91 19.45
CA ALA A 134 -3.66 11.74 20.64
C ALA A 134 -2.23 11.67 21.22
N ASP A 135 -1.69 10.45 21.39
CA ASP A 135 -0.32 10.27 21.88
C ASP A 135 0.73 10.93 20.95
N MET A 136 0.52 10.91 19.63
CA MET A 136 1.42 11.54 18.67
C MET A 136 1.39 13.07 18.76
N TYR A 137 0.21 13.68 18.86
CA TYR A 137 0.09 15.13 18.98
C TYR A 137 0.66 15.66 20.29
N ASP A 138 0.46 14.93 21.39
CA ASP A 138 1.06 15.28 22.69
C ASP A 138 2.60 15.27 22.60
N TRP A 139 3.20 14.33 21.87
CA TRP A 139 4.66 14.29 21.64
C TRP A 139 5.17 15.44 20.77
N GLU A 140 4.41 15.85 19.76
CA GLU A 140 4.78 16.99 18.91
C GLU A 140 4.75 18.30 19.71
N GLU A 141 3.76 18.50 20.60
CA GLU A 141 3.70 19.65 21.49
C GLU A 141 4.88 19.67 22.50
N GLU A 142 5.31 18.51 23.01
CA GLU A 142 6.46 18.41 23.91
C GLU A 142 7.82 18.68 23.23
N GLU A 143 7.98 18.40 21.93
CA GLU A 143 9.23 18.71 21.20
C GLU A 143 9.34 20.19 20.76
N GLU A 144 8.23 20.94 20.78
CA GLU A 144 8.20 22.36 20.43
C GLU A 144 8.48 23.32 21.63
N GLU A 145 8.54 22.81 22.87
CA GLU A 145 8.89 23.56 24.11
C GLU A 145 10.39 23.54 24.48
#